data_AF-A0A829HFG3-F1
#
_entry.id   AF-A0A829HFG3-F1
#
_cell.length_a   1.000
_cell.length_b   1.000
_cell.length_c   1.000
_cell.angle_alpha   90.00
_cell.angle_beta   90.00
_cell.angle_gamma   90.00
#
_symmetry.space_group_name_H-M   'P 1'
#
loop_
_entity.id
_entity.type
_entity.pdbx_description
1 polymer ?
#
loop_
_entity_poly.entity_id
_entity_poly.type
_entity_poly.pdbx_seq_one_letter_code
_entity_poly.pdbx_strand_id
1 'polypeptide(L)'
;MISAFPQVHIAHSTIEGDVNVAKGGSLILNRSSIQGSIQAKQAKAIRLINSSVSGDIDIAQAATTLSLDKSIISGNIHCSASTKLQAKLSHIEGQKIGKCG
;
A
#
# COMPACT_ATOMS: atom_id res chain seq x y z
N MET A 1 -7.23 7.52 26.08
CA MET A 1 -8.09 7.26 24.91
C MET A 1 -7.33 6.28 24.02
N ILE A 2 -7.78 5.03 23.88
CA ILE A 2 -7.15 4.04 23.00
C ILE A 2 -7.90 4.08 21.68
N SER A 3 -7.27 4.62 20.63
CA SER A 3 -7.85 4.65 19.28
C SER A 3 -7.56 3.32 18.60
N ALA A 4 -8.56 2.45 18.48
CA ALA A 4 -8.48 1.25 17.65
C ALA A 4 -8.82 1.64 16.20
N PHE A 5 -7.90 1.37 15.28
CA PHE A 5 -8.11 1.62 13.86
C PHE A 5 -8.42 0.31 13.15
N PRO A 6 -9.31 0.31 12.13
CA PRO A 6 -9.60 -0.89 11.37
C PRO A 6 -8.34 -1.38 10.67
N GLN A 7 -7.98 -2.65 10.88
CA GLN A 7 -6.85 -3.29 10.23
C GLN A 7 -7.34 -4.54 9.49
N VAL A 8 -6.88 -4.69 8.26
CA VAL A 8 -7.16 -5.87 7.44
C VAL A 8 -5.83 -6.56 7.14
N HIS A 9 -5.75 -7.85 7.47
CA HIS A 9 -4.59 -8.68 7.19
C HIS A 9 -4.98 -9.80 6.23
N ILE A 10 -4.33 -9.85 5.07
CA ILE A 10 -4.62 -10.79 4.00
C ILE A 10 -3.36 -11.61 3.72
N ALA A 11 -3.47 -12.93 3.85
CA ALA A 11 -2.34 -13.83 3.69
C ALA A 11 -2.64 -14.97 2.72
N HIS A 12 -1.63 -15.37 1.93
CA HIS A 12 -1.70 -16.50 1.00
C HIS A 12 -2.92 -16.47 0.08
N SER A 13 -3.28 -15.27 -0.38
CA SER A 13 -4.50 -15.05 -1.13
C SER A 13 -4.25 -14.21 -2.37
N THR A 14 -5.13 -14.36 -3.35
CA THR A 14 -5.22 -13.47 -4.51
C THR A 14 -6.49 -12.65 -4.38
N ILE A 15 -6.35 -11.34 -4.54
CA ILE A 15 -7.47 -10.40 -4.60
C ILE A 15 -7.62 -10.00 -6.05
N GLU A 16 -8.79 -10.29 -6.63
CA GLU A 16 -9.15 -9.80 -7.95
C GLU A 16 -9.84 -8.45 -7.82
N GLY A 17 -9.32 -7.44 -8.54
CA GLY A 17 -9.81 -6.06 -8.48
C GLY A 17 -9.06 -5.18 -7.47
N ASP A 18 -9.65 -4.02 -7.22
CA ASP A 18 -9.00 -2.95 -6.47
C ASP A 18 -9.25 -3.03 -4.97
N VAL A 19 -8.23 -2.64 -4.19
CA VAL A 19 -8.33 -2.55 -2.73
C VAL A 19 -8.45 -1.09 -2.30
N ASN A 20 -9.56 -0.77 -1.64
CA ASN A 20 -9.81 0.56 -1.08
C ASN A 20 -9.57 0.56 0.44
N VAL A 21 -8.55 1.31 0.89
CA VAL A 21 -8.25 1.49 2.31
C VAL A 21 -8.85 2.81 2.78
N ALA A 22 -9.87 2.72 3.63
CA ALA A 22 -10.57 3.86 4.19
C ALA A 22 -9.73 4.62 5.23
N LYS A 23 -10.22 5.81 5.60
CA LYS A 23 -9.59 6.72 6.57
C LYS A 23 -9.20 6.02 7.87
N GLY A 24 -7.96 6.19 8.28
CA GLY A 24 -7.38 5.60 9.48
C GLY A 24 -7.13 4.10 9.38
N GLY A 25 -7.56 3.44 8.30
CA GLY A 25 -7.40 2.01 8.10
C GLY A 25 -5.95 1.61 7.86
N SER A 26 -5.65 0.35 8.16
CA SER A 26 -4.37 -0.27 7.83
C SER A 26 -4.56 -1.52 6.98
N LEU A 27 -3.76 -1.67 5.93
CA LEU A 27 -3.71 -2.87 5.10
C LEU A 27 -2.38 -3.57 5.30
N ILE A 28 -2.43 -4.87 5.60
CA ILE A 28 -1.25 -5.74 5.61
C ILE A 28 -1.49 -6.88 4.62
N LEU A 29 -0.68 -6.91 3.57
CA LEU A 29 -0.64 -8.00 2.61
C LEU A 29 0.61 -8.85 2.86
N ASN A 30 0.44 -10.16 2.97
CA ASN A 30 1.53 -11.09 3.25
C ASN A 30 1.44 -12.32 2.34
N ARG A 31 2.46 -12.53 1.48
CA ARG A 31 2.44 -13.65 0.53
C ARG A 31 1.16 -13.68 -0.30
N SER A 32 0.71 -12.50 -0.73
CA SER A 32 -0.56 -12.31 -1.42
C SER A 32 -0.35 -11.47 -2.68
N SER A 33 -1.30 -11.54 -3.60
CA SER A 33 -1.27 -10.76 -4.83
C SER A 33 -2.57 -9.97 -5.00
N ILE A 34 -2.46 -8.74 -5.47
CA ILE A 34 -3.58 -7.91 -5.90
C ILE A 34 -3.50 -7.78 -7.42
N GLN A 35 -4.51 -8.31 -8.11
CA GLN A 35 -4.73 -8.10 -9.54
C GLN A 35 -5.60 -6.86 -9.74
N GLY A 36 -5.01 -5.71 -9.46
CA GLY A 36 -5.66 -4.40 -9.42
C GLY A 36 -4.79 -3.37 -8.72
N SER A 37 -5.40 -2.26 -8.34
CA SER A 37 -4.74 -1.11 -7.72
C SER A 37 -5.09 -0.98 -6.23
N ILE A 38 -4.27 -0.27 -5.48
CA ILE A 38 -4.55 0.09 -4.08
C ILE A 38 -4.87 1.58 -3.99
N GLN A 39 -6.07 1.91 -3.53
CA GLN A 39 -6.48 3.28 -3.24
C GLN A 39 -6.55 3.50 -1.74
N ALA A 40 -5.64 4.32 -1.21
CA ALA A 40 -5.58 4.66 0.20
C ALA A 40 -5.94 6.13 0.40
N LYS A 41 -7.15 6.37 0.89
CA LYS A 41 -7.64 7.71 1.21
C LYS A 41 -7.50 7.94 2.71
N GLN A 42 -6.47 8.69 3.11
CA GLN A 42 -6.15 8.94 4.52
C GLN A 42 -5.90 7.67 5.33
N ALA A 43 -5.29 6.64 4.72
CA ALA A 43 -4.91 5.42 5.42
C ALA A 43 -3.81 5.72 6.46
N LYS A 44 -3.74 4.89 7.49
CA LYS A 44 -2.67 4.98 8.49
C LYS A 44 -1.41 4.28 7.98
N ALA A 45 -1.58 3.07 7.45
CA ALA A 45 -0.46 2.27 6.96
C ALA A 45 -0.88 1.29 5.86
N ILE A 46 0.03 1.05 4.95
CA ILE A 46 -0.07 0.00 3.92
C ILE A 46 1.24 -0.77 3.99
N ARG A 47 1.16 -2.09 4.21
CA ARG A 47 2.34 -2.94 4.33
C ARG A 47 2.22 -4.14 3.42
N LEU A 48 3.13 -4.26 2.47
CA LEU A 48 3.24 -5.38 1.55
C LEU A 48 4.47 -6.19 1.92
N ILE A 49 4.29 -7.48 2.16
CA ILE A 49 5.33 -8.42 2.58
C ILE A 49 5.31 -9.60 1.63
N ASN A 50 6.38 -9.82 0.89
CA ASN A 50 6.48 -10.87 -0.11
C ASN A 50 5.24 -10.93 -1.03
N SER A 51 4.75 -9.77 -1.45
CA SER A 51 3.46 -9.62 -2.12
C SER A 51 3.61 -8.87 -3.43
N SER A 52 2.61 -8.94 -4.30
CA SER A 52 2.61 -8.20 -5.57
C SER A 52 1.34 -7.40 -5.77
N VAL A 53 1.48 -6.27 -6.48
CA VAL A 53 0.38 -5.44 -6.96
C VAL A 53 0.62 -5.20 -8.44
N SER A 54 -0.32 -5.63 -9.27
CA SER A 54 -0.22 -5.45 -10.72
C SER A 54 -0.52 -4.02 -11.17
N GLY A 55 -1.36 -3.30 -10.41
CA GLY A 55 -1.76 -1.93 -10.68
C GLY A 55 -0.97 -0.89 -9.89
N ASP A 56 -1.58 0.29 -9.79
CA ASP A 56 -1.01 1.47 -9.15
C ASP A 56 -1.29 1.48 -7.63
N ILE A 57 -0.50 2.24 -6.88
CA ILE A 57 -0.77 2.55 -5.48
C ILE A 57 -1.00 4.05 -5.33
N ASP A 58 -2.25 4.44 -5.11
CA ASP A 58 -2.69 5.82 -4.91
C ASP A 58 -2.85 6.15 -3.44
N ILE A 59 -1.96 6.99 -2.89
CA ILE A 59 -2.02 7.46 -1.50
C ILE A 59 -2.47 8.92 -1.50
N ALA A 60 -3.77 9.12 -1.27
CA ALA A 60 -4.41 10.42 -1.24
C ALA A 60 -4.55 10.93 0.20
N GLN A 61 -3.82 12.00 0.50
CA GLN A 61 -3.84 12.77 1.77
C GLN A 61 -3.46 11.97 3.04
N ALA A 62 -2.95 12.69 4.04
CA ALA A 62 -2.51 12.22 5.35
C ALA A 62 -1.14 11.51 5.41
N ALA A 63 -0.62 11.42 6.64
CA ALA A 63 0.62 10.74 7.00
C ALA A 63 0.44 9.22 6.90
N THR A 64 0.48 8.70 5.68
CA THR A 64 0.42 7.26 5.42
C THR A 64 1.83 6.68 5.37
N THR A 65 2.06 5.57 6.07
CA THR A 65 3.28 4.80 5.87
C THR A 65 3.06 3.70 4.85
N LEU A 66 3.75 3.75 3.72
CA LEU A 66 3.83 2.66 2.74
C LEU A 66 5.11 1.87 2.97
N SER A 67 4.99 0.62 3.38
CA SER A 67 6.10 -0.30 3.63
C SER A 67 6.05 -1.46 2.66
N LEU A 68 7.10 -1.61 1.88
CA LEU A 68 7.29 -2.70 0.92
C LEU A 68 8.47 -3.53 1.40
N ASP A 69 8.25 -4.81 1.61
CA ASP A 69 9.28 -5.79 1.95
C ASP A 69 9.20 -6.96 0.98
N LYS A 70 10.26 -7.20 0.20
CA LYS A 70 10.33 -8.25 -0.83
C LYS A 70 9.11 -8.26 -1.77
N SER A 71 8.59 -7.10 -2.12
CA SER A 71 7.33 -6.96 -2.85
C SER A 71 7.55 -6.33 -4.22
N ILE A 72 6.62 -6.58 -5.13
CA ILE A 72 6.67 -6.07 -6.51
C ILE A 72 5.46 -5.20 -6.77
N ILE A 73 5.68 -4.02 -7.32
CA ILE A 73 4.61 -3.14 -7.81
C ILE A 73 4.87 -2.93 -9.28
N SER A 74 3.96 -3.40 -10.13
CA SER A 74 4.08 -3.22 -11.58
C SER A 74 3.65 -1.82 -12.01
N GLY A 75 2.70 -1.21 -11.30
CA GLY A 75 2.26 0.15 -11.55
C GLY A 75 3.11 1.24 -10.90
N ASN A 76 2.57 2.45 -10.95
CA ASN A 76 3.11 3.65 -10.33
C ASN A 76 2.71 3.75 -8.85
N ILE A 77 3.48 4.52 -8.09
CA ILE A 77 3.15 4.88 -6.71
C ILE A 77 2.90 6.37 -6.65
N HIS A 78 1.65 6.78 -6.42
CA HIS A 78 1.28 8.17 -6.24
C HIS A 78 1.30 8.51 -4.74
N CYS A 79 2.30 9.30 -4.34
CA CYS A 79 2.50 9.75 -2.98
C CYS A 79 2.02 11.18 -2.76
N SER A 80 1.18 11.38 -1.74
CA SER A 80 0.89 12.70 -1.20
C SER A 80 2.06 13.29 -0.38
N ALA A 81 1.98 14.58 -0.05
CA ALA A 81 3.03 15.34 0.63
C ALA A 81 3.55 14.78 1.98
N SER A 82 2.80 13.88 2.62
CA SER A 82 3.16 13.30 3.92
C SER A 82 3.30 11.77 3.88
N THR A 83 3.43 11.18 2.70
CA THR A 83 3.59 9.74 2.55
C THR A 83 5.04 9.35 2.87
N LYS A 84 5.21 8.42 3.82
CA LYS A 84 6.51 7.81 4.12
C LYS A 84 6.66 6.50 3.36
N LEU A 85 7.58 6.43 2.40
CA LEU A 85 7.83 5.23 1.61
C LEU A 85 9.07 4.50 2.09
N GLN A 86 8.89 3.25 2.53
CA GLN A 86 9.97 2.35 2.92
C GLN A 86 9.97 1.14 2.02
N ALA A 87 10.91 1.07 1.08
CA ALA A 87 11.08 -0.07 0.19
C ALA A 87 12.33 -0.86 0.57
N LYS A 88 12.14 -2.11 1.00
CA LYS A 88 13.21 -3.06 1.34
C LYS A 88 13.13 -4.25 0.39
N LEU A 89 14.22 -4.51 -0.35
CA LEU A 89 14.30 -5.62 -1.31
C LEU A 89 13.09 -5.69 -2.26
N SER A 90 12.48 -4.56 -2.53
CA SER A 90 11.23 -4.46 -3.29
C SER A 90 11.50 -3.80 -4.63
N HIS A 91 10.77 -4.22 -5.65
CA HIS A 91 10.87 -3.69 -6.98
C HIS A 91 9.63 -2.90 -7.34
N ILE A 92 9.82 -1.72 -7.92
CA ILE A 92 8.75 -0.86 -8.40
C ILE A 92 9.08 -0.65 -9.87
N GLU A 93 8.28 -1.27 -10.75
CA GLU A 93 8.47 -1.22 -12.19
C GLU A 93 8.03 0.15 -12.73
N GLY A 94 6.96 0.71 -12.17
CA GLY A 94 6.50 2.06 -12.48
C GLY A 94 7.28 3.17 -11.77
N GLN A 95 6.73 4.38 -11.84
CA GLN A 95 7.34 5.58 -11.30
C GLN A 95 6.77 5.95 -9.92
N LYS A 96 7.62 6.53 -9.08
CA LYS A 96 7.20 7.20 -7.84
C LYS A 96 6.80 8.63 -8.19
N ILE A 97 5.51 8.94 -8.13
CA ILE A 97 4.94 10.24 -8.49
C ILE A 97 4.58 10.99 -7.21
N GLY A 98 5.05 12.23 -7.08
CA GLY A 98 4.82 13.07 -5.91
C GLY A 98 5.92 12.95 -4.84
N LYS A 99 5.57 13.27 -3.59
CA LYS A 99 6.55 13.35 -2.49
C LYS A 99 6.51 12.09 -1.63
N CYS A 100 7.19 11.04 -2.09
CA CYS A 100 7.45 9.85 -1.27
C CYS A 100 8.69 10.13 -0.40
N GLY A 101 8.49 10.61 0.83
CA GLY A 101 9.57 10.97 1.78
C GLY A 101 10.01 9.83 2.69
#